data_AF-A0A093W3G4-F1
#
_entry.id   AF-A0A093W3G4-F1
#
_cell.length_a   1.000
_cell.length_b   1.000
_cell.length_c   1.000
_cell.angle_alpha   90.00
_cell.angle_beta   90.00
_cell.angle_gamma   90.00
#
_symmetry.space_group_name_H-M   'P 1'
#
loop_
_entity.id
_entity.type
_entity.pdbx_description
1 polymer ?
#
loop_
_entity_poly.entity_id
_entity_poly.type
_entity_poly.pdbx_seq_one_letter_code
_entity_poly.pdbx_strand_id
1 'polypeptide(L)'
;MAGNERWAYNWEGREFTLGTEKYTVKTQLNRMGRRCAGPKTWFDIGALCESKCQVMFKTRCDLDPKDFPLVEDVKETQEIGENHILYEASLYKVIDGIGHGPKVLLVTKRNQTEWMPYPDGQIFFTALKCVPGEDVSRIRNSLTSYDRLDLSFLRWDRRTGILYLVDLTHWAYQIVQDEITEKSPFELEFGLWSDEDLESPS
;
A
#
# COMPACT_ATOMS: atom_id res chain seq x y z
N MET A 1 -31.31 -4.64 -11.63
CA MET A 1 -30.01 -5.35 -11.55
C MET A 1 -29.06 -4.70 -12.53
N ALA A 2 -28.04 -4.01 -12.03
CA ALA A 2 -26.83 -3.50 -12.72
C ALA A 2 -26.33 -2.29 -11.92
N GLY A 3 -25.43 -2.52 -10.96
CA GLY A 3 -24.96 -1.43 -10.09
C GLY A 3 -24.05 -1.94 -8.99
N ASN A 4 -22.89 -2.50 -9.37
CA ASN A 4 -21.69 -2.63 -8.51
C ASN A 4 -20.51 -3.34 -9.21
N GLU A 5 -20.68 -3.82 -10.44
CA GLU A 5 -19.62 -4.56 -11.15
C GLU A 5 -18.50 -3.67 -11.72
N ARG A 6 -18.74 -2.36 -11.94
CA ARG A 6 -17.73 -1.40 -12.47
C ARG A 6 -16.49 -1.26 -11.59
N TRP A 7 -16.48 -1.76 -10.35
CA TRP A 7 -15.34 -1.62 -9.45
C TRP A 7 -14.76 -2.95 -8.98
N ALA A 8 -15.38 -4.07 -9.35
CA ALA A 8 -14.97 -5.42 -8.95
C ALA A 8 -13.90 -5.94 -9.92
N TYR A 9 -12.67 -5.45 -9.77
CA TYR A 9 -11.55 -5.86 -10.61
C TYR A 9 -10.81 -7.06 -10.03
N ASN A 10 -10.71 -8.11 -10.85
CA ASN A 10 -9.75 -9.19 -10.63
C ASN A 10 -8.49 -8.92 -11.47
N TRP A 11 -7.37 -8.75 -10.77
CA TRP A 11 -6.07 -8.59 -11.37
C TRP A 11 -5.30 -9.90 -11.51
N GLU A 12 -5.74 -10.98 -10.84
CA GLU A 12 -5.07 -12.28 -10.88
C GLU A 12 -4.99 -12.83 -12.31
N GLY A 13 -3.81 -13.32 -12.68
CA GLY A 13 -3.49 -13.80 -14.02
C GLY A 13 -3.15 -12.70 -15.03
N ARG A 14 -3.32 -11.41 -14.70
CA ARG A 14 -2.94 -10.32 -15.61
C ARG A 14 -1.44 -10.11 -15.63
N GLU A 15 -0.96 -9.67 -16.80
CA GLU A 15 0.46 -9.48 -17.05
C GLU A 15 0.77 -8.01 -17.35
N PHE A 16 1.87 -7.52 -16.79
CA PHE A 16 2.34 -6.16 -16.98
C PHE A 16 3.82 -6.18 -17.31
N THR A 17 4.22 -5.43 -18.34
CA THR A 17 5.63 -5.24 -18.66
C THR A 17 6.11 -3.92 -18.09
N LEU A 18 7.01 -3.94 -17.11
CA LEU A 18 7.63 -2.73 -16.54
C LEU A 18 9.12 -2.72 -16.89
N GLY A 19 9.56 -1.71 -17.65
CA GLY A 19 10.89 -1.72 -18.26
C GLY A 19 11.04 -2.90 -19.23
N THR A 20 12.03 -3.75 -18.99
CA THR A 20 12.27 -4.99 -19.77
C THR A 20 11.71 -6.24 -19.10
N GLU A 21 11.13 -6.13 -17.91
CA GLU A 21 10.63 -7.27 -17.15
C GLU A 21 9.11 -7.41 -17.25
N LYS A 22 8.66 -8.66 -17.33
CA LYS A 22 7.26 -9.05 -17.34
C LYS A 22 6.87 -9.59 -15.96
N TYR A 23 5.76 -9.10 -15.43
CA TYR A 23 5.23 -9.46 -14.14
C TYR A 23 3.83 -10.04 -14.31
N THR A 24 3.56 -11.16 -13.66
CA THR A 24 2.22 -11.75 -13.60
C THR A 24 1.65 -11.57 -12.22
N VAL A 25 0.45 -11.02 -12.11
CA VAL A 25 -0.25 -10.93 -10.82
C VAL A 25 -0.70 -12.33 -10.41
N LYS A 26 -0.22 -12.80 -9.25
CA LYS A 26 -0.59 -14.11 -8.70
C LYS A 26 -1.71 -14.01 -7.69
N THR A 27 -1.66 -12.98 -6.84
CA THR A 27 -2.63 -12.81 -5.77
C THR A 27 -2.91 -11.35 -5.59
N GLN A 28 -4.19 -10.99 -5.63
CA GLN A 28 -4.62 -9.65 -5.25
C GLN A 28 -4.80 -9.60 -3.73
N LEU A 29 -4.08 -8.70 -3.06
CA LEU A 29 -4.03 -8.60 -1.60
C LEU A 29 -5.23 -7.87 -1.03
N ASN A 30 -5.83 -6.95 -1.79
CA ASN A 30 -7.03 -6.24 -1.38
C ASN A 30 -8.21 -6.58 -2.30
N ARG A 31 -9.31 -7.07 -1.72
CA ARG A 31 -10.61 -7.13 -2.39
C ARG A 31 -11.36 -5.86 -1.99
N MET A 32 -11.74 -5.03 -2.96
CA MET A 32 -12.54 -3.80 -2.80
C MET A 32 -13.46 -3.84 -1.57
N GLY A 33 -13.28 -2.90 -0.63
CA GLY A 33 -14.06 -2.93 0.62
C GLY A 33 -14.24 -1.62 1.37
N ARG A 34 -13.64 -0.50 0.96
CA ARG A 34 -14.02 0.81 1.54
C ARG A 34 -14.10 1.86 0.45
N ARG A 35 -15.31 2.41 0.26
CA ARG A 35 -15.44 3.83 -0.12
C ARG A 35 -14.51 4.58 0.83
N CYS A 36 -13.36 5.04 0.35
CA CYS A 36 -12.54 5.90 1.18
C CYS A 36 -13.40 7.11 1.56
N ALA A 37 -13.53 7.38 2.84
CA ALA A 37 -14.16 8.62 3.29
C ALA A 37 -13.27 9.79 2.85
N GLY A 38 -13.82 10.67 2.02
CA GLY A 38 -13.14 11.81 1.40
C GLY A 38 -13.30 11.81 -0.14
N PRO A 39 -13.06 12.94 -0.82
CA PRO A 39 -13.11 13.04 -2.29
C PRO A 39 -11.89 12.36 -2.92
N LYS A 40 -11.72 11.05 -2.70
CA LYS A 40 -10.63 10.30 -3.33
C LYS A 40 -11.06 9.90 -4.74
N THR A 41 -10.39 10.46 -5.73
CA THR A 41 -10.57 10.14 -7.17
C THR A 41 -9.69 8.98 -7.62
N TRP A 42 -9.15 8.17 -6.69
CA TRP A 42 -8.29 7.03 -7.01
C TRP A 42 -8.62 5.77 -6.20
N PHE A 43 -8.24 4.62 -6.75
CA PHE A 43 -8.39 3.31 -6.15
C PHE A 43 -7.05 2.60 -5.98
N ASP A 44 -6.75 2.15 -4.76
CA ASP A 44 -5.53 1.43 -4.39
C ASP A 44 -5.68 -0.09 -4.64
N ILE A 45 -4.69 -0.72 -5.26
CA ILE A 45 -4.60 -2.18 -5.42
C ILE A 45 -3.24 -2.66 -4.94
N GLY A 46 -3.26 -3.53 -3.95
CA GLY A 46 -2.11 -4.32 -3.53
C GLY A 46 -2.14 -5.67 -4.23
N ALA A 47 -1.04 -6.09 -4.83
CA ALA A 47 -0.94 -7.36 -5.52
C ALA A 47 0.45 -7.98 -5.39
N LEU A 48 0.52 -9.28 -5.10
CA LEU A 48 1.75 -10.06 -5.24
C LEU A 48 1.90 -10.50 -6.68
N CYS A 49 3.02 -10.10 -7.26
CA CYS A 49 3.38 -10.37 -8.64
C CYS A 49 4.63 -11.23 -8.69
N GLU A 50 4.71 -12.08 -9.71
CA GLU A 50 5.86 -12.93 -9.96
C GLU A 50 6.53 -12.54 -11.28
N SER A 51 7.84 -12.38 -11.23
CA SER A 51 8.74 -12.37 -12.39
C SER A 51 9.89 -13.37 -12.13
N LYS A 52 11.15 -12.94 -12.24
CA LYS A 52 12.30 -13.68 -11.71
C LYS A 52 12.30 -13.75 -10.18
N CYS A 53 11.61 -12.82 -9.52
CA CYS A 53 11.40 -12.80 -8.08
C CYS A 53 9.97 -12.34 -7.76
N GLN A 54 9.54 -12.57 -6.52
CA GLN A 54 8.29 -12.03 -6.02
C GLN A 54 8.42 -10.55 -5.70
N VAL A 55 7.48 -9.75 -6.18
CA VAL A 55 7.40 -8.31 -6.02
C VAL A 55 5.99 -7.93 -5.58
N MET A 56 5.87 -6.98 -4.68
CA MET A 56 4.59 -6.37 -4.34
C MET A 56 4.34 -5.17 -5.24
N PHE A 57 3.24 -5.19 -5.97
CA PHE A 57 2.72 -4.01 -6.65
C PHE A 57 1.73 -3.32 -5.75
N LYS A 58 1.96 -2.04 -5.54
CA LYS A 58 0.98 -1.11 -5.01
C LYS A 58 0.62 -0.16 -6.14
N THR A 59 -0.62 -0.25 -6.61
CA THR A 59 -1.07 0.54 -7.76
C THR A 59 -2.20 1.47 -7.38
N ARG A 60 -2.24 2.63 -8.02
CA ARG A 60 -3.31 3.62 -7.86
C ARG A 60 -3.87 3.96 -9.22
N CYS A 61 -5.14 3.65 -9.41
CA CYS A 61 -5.87 3.95 -10.64
C CYS A 61 -6.73 5.19 -10.42
N ASP A 62 -6.66 6.15 -11.34
CA ASP A 62 -7.64 7.21 -11.43
C ASP A 62 -9.05 6.61 -11.59
N LEU A 63 -10.04 7.33 -11.09
CA LEU A 63 -11.46 7.08 -11.28
C LEU A 63 -12.04 8.24 -12.08
N ASP A 64 -13.14 7.99 -12.78
CA ASP A 64 -13.82 9.01 -13.57
C ASP A 64 -14.31 10.13 -12.64
N PRO A 65 -13.81 11.38 -12.75
CA PRO A 65 -14.20 12.48 -11.87
C PRO A 65 -15.72 12.76 -11.88
N LYS A 66 -16.42 12.39 -12.97
CA LYS A 66 -17.87 12.54 -13.09
C LYS A 66 -18.64 11.69 -12.07
N ASP A 67 -18.03 10.61 -11.57
CA ASP A 67 -18.60 9.77 -10.52
C ASP A 67 -18.47 10.43 -9.12
N PHE A 68 -17.75 11.55 -9.01
CA PHE A 68 -17.42 12.24 -7.75
C PHE A 68 -17.87 13.71 -7.79
N PRO A 69 -19.15 14.00 -7.51
CA PRO A 69 -19.71 15.36 -7.65
C PRO A 69 -19.15 16.39 -6.67
N LEU A 70 -18.32 15.97 -5.69
CA LEU A 70 -17.63 16.84 -4.74
C LEU A 70 -16.27 17.35 -5.27
N VAL A 71 -15.83 16.88 -6.43
CA VAL A 71 -14.58 17.33 -7.06
C VAL A 71 -14.88 18.60 -7.84
N GLU A 72 -14.54 19.75 -7.26
CA GLU A 72 -14.73 21.06 -7.89
C GLU A 72 -13.61 21.38 -8.89
N ASP A 73 -12.35 21.06 -8.53
CA ASP A 73 -11.19 21.19 -9.40
C ASP A 73 -10.54 19.81 -9.64
N VAL A 74 -10.81 19.24 -10.82
CA VAL A 74 -10.27 17.94 -11.24
C VAL A 74 -8.74 17.99 -11.34
N LYS A 75 -8.18 19.10 -11.82
CA LYS A 75 -6.75 19.22 -12.06
C LYS A 75 -5.98 19.31 -10.75
N GLU A 76 -6.44 20.16 -9.83
CA GLU A 76 -5.86 20.26 -8.49
C GLU A 76 -5.95 18.91 -7.75
N THR A 77 -7.09 18.24 -7.83
CA THR A 77 -7.28 16.93 -7.20
C THR A 77 -6.31 15.87 -7.76
N GLN A 78 -6.08 15.88 -9.07
CA GLN A 78 -5.07 15.02 -9.69
C GLN A 78 -3.66 15.36 -9.20
N GLU A 79 -3.27 16.64 -9.21
CA GLU A 79 -1.95 17.08 -8.75
C GLU A 79 -1.69 16.68 -7.28
N ILE A 80 -2.68 16.83 -6.39
CA ILE A 80 -2.61 16.39 -5.00
C ILE A 80 -2.40 14.86 -4.91
N GLY A 81 -3.15 14.09 -5.70
CA GLY A 81 -3.02 12.64 -5.76
C GLY A 81 -1.63 12.20 -6.20
N GLU A 82 -1.11 12.78 -7.29
CA GLU A 82 0.23 12.48 -7.78
C GLU A 82 1.31 12.79 -6.74
N ASN A 83 1.21 13.95 -6.10
CA ASN A 83 2.13 14.34 -5.02
C ASN A 83 2.10 13.35 -3.86
N HIS A 84 0.91 12.88 -3.45
CA HIS A 84 0.78 11.87 -2.40
C HIS A 84 1.44 10.54 -2.78
N ILE A 85 1.33 10.13 -4.05
CA ILE A 85 1.95 8.89 -4.56
C ILE A 85 3.47 8.99 -4.52
N LEU A 86 4.02 10.09 -5.01
CA LEU A 86 5.46 10.32 -5.06
C LEU A 86 6.05 10.50 -3.65
N TYR A 87 5.30 11.14 -2.76
CA TYR A 87 5.67 11.28 -1.36
C TYR A 87 5.74 9.92 -0.66
N GLU A 88 4.72 9.09 -0.80
CA GLU A 88 4.73 7.76 -0.21
C GLU A 88 5.88 6.90 -0.75
N ALA A 89 6.17 6.96 -2.05
CA ALA A 89 7.33 6.28 -2.62
C ALA A 89 8.65 6.80 -2.04
N SER A 90 8.71 8.08 -1.66
CA SER A 90 9.86 8.66 -0.97
C SER A 90 9.95 8.18 0.49
N LEU A 91 8.82 8.05 1.19
CA LEU A 91 8.77 7.46 2.53
C LEU A 91 9.27 6.03 2.54
N TYR A 92 8.85 5.19 1.58
CA TYR A 92 9.37 3.82 1.48
C TYR A 92 10.90 3.79 1.34
N LYS A 93 11.51 4.73 0.63
CA LYS A 93 12.98 4.81 0.52
C LYS A 93 13.65 5.16 1.85
N VAL A 94 13.03 6.05 2.64
CA VAL A 94 13.54 6.38 3.98
C VAL A 94 13.45 5.17 4.90
N ILE A 95 12.29 4.51 4.94
CA ILE A 95 12.05 3.34 5.81
C ILE A 95 12.92 2.13 5.39
N ASP A 96 13.11 1.88 4.10
CA ASP A 96 14.08 0.89 3.59
C ASP A 96 15.52 1.27 3.98
N GLY A 97 15.87 2.56 3.91
CA GLY A 97 17.19 3.07 4.29
C GLY A 97 17.56 2.81 5.76
N ILE A 98 16.56 2.75 6.65
CA ILE A 98 16.74 2.36 8.06
C ILE A 98 16.45 0.86 8.32
N GLY A 99 16.13 0.07 7.29
CA GLY A 99 15.98 -1.38 7.39
C GLY A 99 14.60 -1.91 7.80
N HIS A 100 13.58 -1.05 7.85
CA HIS A 100 12.25 -1.38 8.37
C HIS A 100 11.14 -1.42 7.31
N GLY A 101 11.48 -1.44 6.02
CA GLY A 101 10.47 -1.28 4.97
C GLY A 101 10.83 -1.99 3.66
N PRO A 102 9.87 -2.10 2.75
CA PRO A 102 10.13 -2.65 1.43
C PRO A 102 10.97 -1.68 0.60
N LYS A 103 11.94 -2.24 -0.13
CA LYS A 103 12.73 -1.48 -1.10
C LYS A 103 11.90 -1.09 -2.31
N VAL A 104 11.89 0.19 -2.66
CA VAL A 104 11.32 0.67 -3.94
C VAL A 104 12.19 0.22 -5.10
N LEU A 105 11.60 -0.54 -6.02
CA LEU A 105 12.24 -1.00 -7.25
C LEU A 105 11.97 -0.03 -8.41
N LEU A 106 10.72 0.41 -8.55
CA LEU A 106 10.27 1.29 -9.62
C LEU A 106 9.02 2.05 -9.21
N VAL A 107 8.92 3.29 -9.66
CA VAL A 107 7.67 4.05 -9.70
C VAL A 107 7.42 4.46 -11.15
N THR A 108 6.25 4.17 -11.70
CA THR A 108 5.92 4.55 -13.08
C THR A 108 4.45 4.88 -13.24
N LYS A 109 4.16 5.78 -14.17
CA LYS A 109 2.82 6.24 -14.53
C LYS A 109 2.50 5.79 -15.96
N ARG A 110 1.26 5.37 -16.21
CA ARG A 110 0.77 4.95 -17.54
C ARG A 110 -0.69 5.33 -17.73
N ASN A 111 -1.14 5.31 -18.98
CA ASN A 111 -2.56 5.31 -19.28
C ASN A 111 -3.21 4.02 -18.79
N GLN A 112 -4.43 4.12 -18.29
CA GLN A 112 -5.26 2.95 -18.05
C GLN A 112 -5.65 2.27 -19.37
N THR A 113 -6.07 1.02 -19.27
CA THR A 113 -6.50 0.20 -20.42
C THR A 113 -8.01 0.06 -20.41
N GLU A 114 -8.62 -0.35 -21.53
CA GLU A 114 -10.08 -0.40 -21.71
C GLU A 114 -10.83 -1.22 -20.63
N TRP A 115 -10.17 -2.22 -20.03
CA TRP A 115 -10.79 -3.04 -18.99
C TRP A 115 -10.76 -2.41 -17.59
N MET A 116 -10.07 -1.29 -17.40
CA MET A 116 -9.91 -0.59 -16.12
C MET A 116 -11.05 0.42 -15.88
N PRO A 117 -11.26 0.91 -14.64
CA PRO A 117 -12.45 1.71 -14.31
C PRO A 117 -12.56 3.06 -15.01
N TYR A 118 -11.42 3.64 -15.38
CA TYR A 118 -11.37 4.87 -16.13
C TYR A 118 -10.32 4.76 -17.24
N PRO A 119 -10.67 4.23 -18.44
CA PRO A 119 -9.73 4.03 -19.54
C PRO A 119 -8.99 5.31 -19.99
N ASP A 120 -9.64 6.47 -19.88
CA ASP A 120 -9.01 7.78 -20.17
C ASP A 120 -8.17 8.32 -18.99
N GLY A 121 -8.17 7.61 -17.86
CA GLY A 121 -7.41 7.92 -16.68
C GLY A 121 -5.98 7.39 -16.69
N GLN A 122 -5.27 7.65 -15.62
CA GLN A 122 -3.90 7.20 -15.40
C GLN A 122 -3.84 6.13 -14.32
N ILE A 123 -2.78 5.35 -14.34
CA ILE A 123 -2.43 4.40 -13.32
C ILE A 123 -0.96 4.57 -12.92
N PHE A 124 -0.74 4.60 -11.61
CA PHE A 124 0.58 4.57 -11.00
C PHE A 124 0.90 3.18 -10.50
N PHE A 125 2.09 2.70 -10.83
CA PHE A 125 2.67 1.47 -10.29
C PHE A 125 3.84 1.81 -9.39
N THR A 126 3.76 1.39 -8.13
CA THR A 126 4.89 1.36 -7.20
C THR A 126 5.26 -0.11 -6.99
N ALA A 127 6.38 -0.52 -7.59
CA ALA A 127 6.92 -1.86 -7.43
C ALA A 127 7.87 -1.90 -6.23
N LEU A 128 7.59 -2.82 -5.31
CA LEU A 128 8.24 -2.94 -4.01
C LEU A 128 8.80 -4.34 -3.86
N LYS A 129 10.07 -4.45 -3.44
CA LYS A 129 10.62 -5.74 -3.03
C LYS A 129 9.90 -6.20 -1.78
N CYS A 130 9.41 -7.44 -1.76
CA CYS A 130 8.78 -8.00 -0.58
C CYS A 130 9.78 -8.07 0.60
N VAL A 131 9.31 -7.70 1.79
CA VAL A 131 10.03 -7.93 3.05
C VAL A 131 9.72 -9.32 3.58
N PRO A 132 10.63 -9.95 4.34
CA PRO A 132 10.34 -11.19 5.04
C PRO A 132 9.33 -10.96 6.18
N GLY A 133 8.83 -12.05 6.75
CA GLY A 133 7.99 -12.02 7.94
C GLY A 133 6.52 -12.28 7.71
N GLU A 134 5.83 -12.53 8.82
CA GLU A 134 4.42 -12.90 8.87
C GLU A 134 3.51 -11.67 8.96
N ASP A 135 2.32 -11.76 8.37
CA ASP A 135 1.29 -10.73 8.49
C ASP A 135 0.85 -10.58 9.95
N VAL A 136 1.15 -9.44 10.57
CA VAL A 136 0.86 -9.23 11.99
C VAL A 136 -0.65 -9.34 12.25
N SER A 137 -1.50 -8.89 11.31
CA SER A 137 -2.96 -9.04 11.45
C SER A 137 -3.42 -10.49 11.59
N ARG A 138 -2.68 -11.45 11.01
CA ARG A 138 -3.02 -12.88 11.05
C ARG A 138 -2.51 -13.58 12.29
N ILE A 139 -1.36 -13.17 12.80
CA ILE A 139 -0.76 -13.76 14.00
C ILE A 139 -1.20 -13.06 15.28
N ARG A 140 -1.88 -11.90 15.19
CA ARG A 140 -2.32 -11.11 16.34
C ARG A 140 -3.13 -11.88 17.38
N ASN A 141 -4.02 -12.77 16.97
CA ASN A 141 -4.83 -13.54 17.93
C ASN A 141 -3.99 -14.51 18.78
N SER A 142 -2.74 -14.75 18.41
CA SER A 142 -1.74 -15.46 19.23
C SER A 142 -0.87 -14.51 20.08
N LEU A 143 -1.09 -13.20 20.00
CA LEU A 143 -0.27 -12.11 20.58
C LEU A 143 -1.04 -11.16 21.52
N THR A 144 -2.20 -11.58 22.05
CA THR A 144 -3.06 -10.88 23.06
C THR A 144 -4.09 -9.83 22.59
N SER A 145 -4.96 -9.44 23.54
CA SER A 145 -6.34 -8.95 23.41
C SER A 145 -6.47 -7.46 23.07
N TYR A 146 -6.05 -7.07 21.86
CA TYR A 146 -6.50 -5.82 21.28
C TYR A 146 -7.39 -6.09 20.07
N ASP A 147 -8.67 -5.74 20.18
CA ASP A 147 -9.56 -5.61 19.03
C ASP A 147 -9.59 -4.12 18.67
N ARG A 148 -8.94 -3.71 17.55
CA ARG A 148 -9.30 -2.53 16.70
C ARG A 148 -8.23 -1.97 15.77
N LEU A 149 -6.96 -2.40 15.84
CA LEU A 149 -5.94 -1.92 14.89
C LEU A 149 -5.85 -2.87 13.69
N ASP A 150 -6.06 -2.38 12.48
CA ASP A 150 -5.78 -3.15 11.26
C ASP A 150 -4.26 -3.23 11.09
N LEU A 151 -3.66 -4.36 11.44
CA LEU A 151 -2.20 -4.54 11.43
C LEU A 151 -1.68 -5.15 10.11
N SER A 152 -2.49 -5.12 9.05
CA SER A 152 -2.08 -5.66 7.74
C SER A 152 -0.91 -4.87 7.12
N PHE A 153 -0.67 -3.66 7.63
CA PHE A 153 0.46 -2.82 7.25
C PHE A 153 1.80 -3.23 7.89
N LEU A 154 1.82 -4.28 8.72
CA LEU A 154 3.01 -4.75 9.41
C LEU A 154 3.40 -6.19 9.03
N ARG A 155 4.70 -6.46 9.01
CA ARG A 155 5.27 -7.80 8.90
C ARG A 155 6.29 -8.05 10.02
N TRP A 156 6.20 -9.18 10.68
CA TRP A 156 7.15 -9.57 11.73
C TRP A 156 8.04 -10.72 11.27
N ASP A 157 9.36 -10.51 11.20
CA ASP A 157 10.33 -11.59 10.95
C ASP A 157 10.85 -12.14 12.29
N ARG A 158 10.22 -13.22 12.78
CA ARG A 158 10.60 -13.88 14.04
C ARG A 158 12.07 -14.31 14.11
N ARG A 159 12.70 -14.59 12.97
CA ARG A 159 14.09 -15.05 12.93
C ARG A 159 15.05 -13.92 13.28
N THR A 160 14.72 -12.69 12.90
CA THR A 160 15.57 -11.52 13.10
C THR A 160 15.06 -10.60 14.21
N GLY A 161 13.80 -10.74 14.63
CA GLY A 161 13.14 -9.84 15.57
C GLY A 161 12.85 -8.47 14.97
N ILE A 162 12.73 -8.37 13.64
CA ILE A 162 12.51 -7.09 12.95
C ILE A 162 11.04 -6.95 12.55
N LEU A 163 10.46 -5.79 12.88
CA LEU A 163 9.16 -5.35 12.41
C LEU A 163 9.30 -4.47 11.16
N TYR A 164 8.59 -4.83 10.09
CA TYR A 164 8.59 -4.10 8.84
C TYR A 164 7.25 -3.40 8.59
N LEU A 165 7.31 -2.16 8.13
CA LEU A 165 6.19 -1.33 7.67
C LEU A 165 5.99 -1.55 6.16
N VAL A 166 4.88 -2.18 5.76
CA VAL A 166 4.63 -2.55 4.36
C VAL A 166 3.55 -1.72 3.66
N ASP A 167 2.66 -1.05 4.42
CA ASP A 167 1.62 -0.20 3.85
C ASP A 167 1.58 1.18 4.51
N LEU A 168 1.92 2.21 3.73
CA LEU A 168 1.95 3.61 4.16
C LEU A 168 0.79 4.43 3.57
N THR A 169 -0.28 3.79 3.05
CA THR A 169 -1.36 4.48 2.31
C THR A 169 -2.00 5.63 3.10
N HIS A 170 -2.05 5.49 4.42
CA HIS A 170 -2.70 6.44 5.32
C HIS A 170 -1.76 7.53 5.84
N TRP A 171 -0.49 7.51 5.42
CA TRP A 171 0.50 8.49 5.83
C TRP A 171 0.45 9.67 4.87
N ALA A 172 -0.21 10.74 5.31
CA ALA A 172 -0.29 11.99 4.57
C ALA A 172 0.89 12.91 4.90
N TYR A 173 1.22 13.80 3.97
CA TYR A 173 2.25 14.84 4.10
C TYR A 173 2.15 15.66 5.41
N GLN A 174 0.94 15.82 5.95
CA GLN A 174 0.66 16.60 7.16
C GLN A 174 0.85 15.82 8.47
N ILE A 175 0.96 14.49 8.40
CA ILE A 175 1.01 13.59 9.55
C ILE A 175 2.46 13.34 9.99
N VAL A 176 3.40 13.27 9.03
CA VAL A 176 4.83 13.10 9.33
C VAL A 176 5.45 14.48 9.57
N GLN A 177 5.33 14.98 10.79
CA GLN A 177 5.93 16.26 11.20
C GLN A 177 7.36 16.09 11.75
N ASP A 178 7.71 14.88 12.18
CA ASP A 178 9.00 14.55 12.79
C ASP A 178 9.91 13.74 11.85
N GLU A 179 11.22 13.76 12.10
CA GLU A 179 12.21 12.97 11.37
C GLU A 179 12.00 11.47 11.65
N ILE A 180 11.83 10.68 10.58
CA ILE A 180 11.75 9.21 10.68
C ILE A 180 13.16 8.67 10.85
N THR A 181 13.52 8.35 12.09
CA THR A 181 14.79 7.71 12.47
C THR A 181 14.59 6.27 12.94
N GLU A 182 15.67 5.52 13.16
CA GLU A 182 15.65 4.17 13.75
C GLU A 182 15.04 4.12 15.17
N LYS A 183 14.90 5.26 15.85
CA LYS A 183 14.29 5.39 17.18
C LYS A 183 12.97 6.16 17.15
N SER A 184 12.43 6.37 15.95
CA SER A 184 11.23 7.18 15.77
C SER A 184 10.07 6.58 16.57
N PRO A 185 9.21 7.41 17.19
CA PRO A 185 8.13 6.98 18.07
C PRO A 185 7.16 5.94 17.47
N PHE A 186 7.26 5.64 16.17
CA PHE A 186 6.44 4.65 15.46
C PHE A 186 6.55 3.19 15.96
N GLU A 187 7.56 2.80 16.75
CA GLU A 187 7.54 1.51 17.47
C GLU A 187 6.53 1.53 18.65
N LEU A 188 6.34 2.70 19.29
CA LEU A 188 5.47 2.88 20.46
C LEU A 188 4.09 3.46 20.12
N GLU A 189 3.98 4.28 19.06
CA GLU A 189 2.79 5.08 18.74
C GLU A 189 1.57 4.24 18.33
N PHE A 190 1.78 3.02 17.85
CA PHE A 190 0.68 2.09 17.53
C PHE A 190 0.26 1.19 18.70
N GLY A 191 0.85 1.34 19.90
CA GLY A 191 0.47 0.54 21.07
C GLY A 191 0.56 -0.97 20.83
N LEU A 192 1.50 -1.39 19.98
CA LEU A 192 1.63 -2.76 19.47
C LEU A 192 2.23 -3.72 20.49
N TRP A 193 2.98 -3.19 21.44
CA TRP A 193 3.73 -3.93 22.44
C TRP A 193 3.56 -3.24 23.79
N SER A 194 3.20 -4.03 24.79
CA SER A 194 3.32 -3.63 26.20
C SER A 194 4.76 -3.85 26.66
N ASP A 195 5.15 -3.22 27.78
CA ASP A 195 6.46 -3.45 28.39
C ASP A 195 6.71 -4.96 28.65
N GLU A 196 5.65 -5.74 28.93
CA GLU A 196 5.72 -7.20 29.13
C GLU A 196 6.06 -7.99 27.85
N ASP A 197 5.64 -7.52 26.67
CA ASP A 197 5.93 -8.19 25.41
C ASP A 197 7.38 -8.00 24.97
N LEU A 198 8.01 -6.90 25.40
CA LEU A 198 9.43 -6.60 25.18
C LEU A 198 10.34 -7.37 26.16
N GLU A 199 9.78 -7.81 27.30
CA GLU A 199 10.49 -8.58 28.33
C GLU A 199 10.43 -10.10 28.11
N SER A 200 9.68 -10.59 27.13
CA SER A 200 9.47 -12.03 26.90
C SER A 200 10.21 -12.56 25.66
N PRO A 201 11.50 -12.94 25.76
CA PRO A 201 12.09 -13.87 24.81
C PRO A 201 11.77 -15.30 25.25
N SER A 202 10.98 -16.02 24.46
CA SER A 202 10.92 -17.49 24.50
C SER A 202 10.98 -18.08 23.10
#